data_AF-A0A317ZCC0-F1
#
_entry.id   AF-A0A317ZCC0-F1
#
_cell.length_a   1.000
_cell.length_b   1.000
_cell.length_c   1.000
_cell.angle_alpha   90.00
_cell.angle_beta   90.00
_cell.angle_gamma   90.00
#
_symmetry.space_group_name_H-M   'P 1'
#
loop_
_entity.id
_entity.type
_entity.pdbx_description
1 polymer ?
#
loop_
_entity_poly.entity_id
_entity_poly.type
_entity_poly.pdbx_seq_one_letter_code
_entity_poly.pdbx_strand_id
1 'polypeptide(L)'
;ATTSVAYENNQLTRNPGRIAPQDPAFEDVRKSLAAQFDFKGQQVIAIANHWKSKRGDDGLFGSHQPVRLTSEPQRVEIAHRIGEFTAQVQQQNPNAAIISVGDYNDFQWSKPLKTFESYGLTNKVKDVPKNKRYSYVYQGNTQTLDHILVSEHLKRQTKLDMIHVNSDFTDMAGRASDHDPILAQIDFTKQINKQKKQK
;
A
#
# COMPACT_ATOMS: atom_id res chain seq x y z
N ALA A 1 -9.70 -14.80 -11.81
CA ALA A 1 -9.64 -13.74 -12.85
C ALA A 1 -8.23 -13.66 -13.38
N THR A 2 -8.06 -13.89 -14.69
CA THR A 2 -6.78 -13.94 -15.43
C THR A 2 -6.47 -12.67 -16.21
N THR A 3 -7.46 -11.81 -16.43
CA THR A 3 -7.29 -10.57 -17.19
C THR A 3 -6.82 -9.43 -16.30
N SER A 4 -5.78 -8.71 -16.73
CA SER A 4 -5.33 -7.47 -16.10
C SER A 4 -6.37 -6.36 -16.18
N VAL A 5 -6.48 -5.57 -15.13
CA VAL A 5 -7.08 -4.23 -15.17
C VAL A 5 -6.12 -3.26 -15.84
N ALA A 6 -6.66 -2.36 -16.65
CA ALA A 6 -5.96 -1.23 -17.22
C ALA A 6 -6.76 0.05 -16.93
N TYR A 7 -6.20 1.21 -17.25
CA TYR A 7 -6.89 2.50 -17.18
C TYR A 7 -6.98 3.09 -18.58
N GLU A 8 -8.20 3.32 -19.06
CA GLU A 8 -8.51 3.80 -20.41
C GLU A 8 -9.73 4.72 -20.35
N ASN A 9 -9.77 5.77 -21.17
CA ASN A 9 -10.91 6.68 -21.27
C ASN A 9 -11.39 7.22 -19.89
N ASN A 10 -10.43 7.54 -19.03
CA ASN A 10 -10.65 7.96 -17.65
C ASN A 10 -11.36 6.94 -16.75
N GLN A 11 -11.29 5.63 -17.05
CA GLN A 11 -11.90 4.59 -16.22
C GLN A 11 -11.04 3.33 -16.15
N LEU A 12 -11.22 2.54 -15.09
CA LEU A 12 -10.70 1.17 -15.07
C LEU A 12 -11.45 0.32 -16.10
N THR A 13 -10.71 -0.45 -16.90
CA THR A 13 -11.30 -1.41 -17.85
C THR A 13 -12.07 -2.54 -17.15
N ARG A 14 -11.83 -2.73 -15.85
CA ARG A 14 -12.59 -3.60 -14.93
C ARG A 14 -12.66 -2.96 -13.54
N ASN A 15 -13.85 -2.89 -12.96
CA ASN A 15 -14.06 -2.29 -11.64
C ASN A 15 -14.94 -3.19 -10.75
N PRO A 16 -14.40 -3.89 -9.74
CA PRO A 16 -12.97 -3.97 -9.41
C PRO A 16 -12.19 -4.85 -10.42
N GLY A 17 -10.87 -4.68 -10.47
CA GLY A 17 -9.98 -5.38 -11.38
C GLY A 17 -8.62 -5.71 -10.76
N ARG A 18 -8.00 -6.82 -11.18
CA ARG A 18 -6.69 -7.25 -10.66
C ARG A 18 -5.56 -6.65 -11.47
N ILE A 19 -4.52 -6.15 -10.82
CA ILE A 19 -3.33 -5.62 -11.48
C ILE A 19 -2.41 -6.79 -11.85
N ALA A 20 -2.07 -6.90 -13.13
CA ALA A 20 -1.14 -7.89 -13.68
C ALA A 20 -1.25 -9.33 -13.09
N PRO A 21 -2.46 -9.95 -13.04
CA PRO A 21 -2.70 -11.17 -12.25
C PRO A 21 -1.98 -12.43 -12.77
N GLN A 22 -1.41 -12.39 -13.97
CA GLN A 22 -0.60 -13.46 -14.57
C GLN A 22 0.90 -13.19 -14.52
N ASP A 23 1.33 -12.02 -14.01
CA ASP A 23 2.75 -11.73 -13.90
C ASP A 23 3.42 -12.66 -12.87
N PRO A 24 4.62 -13.21 -13.16
CA PRO A 24 5.34 -14.09 -12.24
C PRO A 24 5.58 -13.48 -10.84
N ALA A 25 5.65 -12.15 -10.72
CA ALA A 25 5.77 -11.48 -9.43
C ALA A 25 4.65 -11.88 -8.44
N PHE A 26 3.47 -12.27 -8.94
CA PHE A 26 2.32 -12.69 -8.14
C PHE A 26 2.17 -14.22 -7.98
N GLU A 27 3.20 -15.01 -8.34
CA GLU A 27 3.23 -16.45 -8.04
C GLU A 27 3.23 -16.68 -6.52
N ASP A 28 2.34 -17.57 -6.05
CA ASP A 28 2.11 -17.85 -4.62
C ASP A 28 1.90 -16.62 -3.72
N VAL A 29 1.35 -15.55 -4.30
CA VAL A 29 0.98 -14.30 -3.60
C VAL A 29 -0.41 -13.85 -4.03
N ARG A 30 -1.09 -13.11 -3.15
CA ARG A 30 -2.38 -12.48 -3.44
C ARG A 30 -2.18 -11.39 -4.51
N LYS A 31 -3.13 -11.32 -5.45
CA LYS A 31 -3.08 -10.36 -6.56
C LYS A 31 -3.68 -9.05 -6.07
N SER A 32 -3.00 -7.92 -6.30
CA SER A 32 -3.52 -6.61 -5.93
C SER A 32 -4.79 -6.27 -6.70
N LEU A 33 -5.76 -5.68 -6.01
CA LEU A 33 -7.07 -5.35 -6.54
C LEU A 33 -7.25 -3.83 -6.59
N ALA A 34 -7.53 -3.29 -7.77
CA ALA A 34 -7.91 -1.90 -7.96
C ALA A 34 -9.43 -1.78 -8.05
N ALA A 35 -9.98 -0.76 -7.40
CA ALA A 35 -11.38 -0.36 -7.53
C ALA A 35 -11.45 1.16 -7.69
N GLN A 36 -12.32 1.61 -8.59
CA GLN A 36 -12.56 3.01 -8.87
C GLN A 36 -13.91 3.44 -8.29
N PHE A 37 -13.92 4.62 -7.71
CA PHE A 37 -15.08 5.25 -7.09
C PHE A 37 -15.17 6.70 -7.55
N ASP A 38 -16.39 7.24 -7.53
CA ASP A 38 -16.65 8.66 -7.59
C ASP A 38 -16.98 9.16 -6.19
N PHE A 39 -16.20 10.12 -5.69
CA PHE A 39 -16.41 10.70 -4.37
C PHE A 39 -16.34 12.22 -4.45
N LYS A 40 -17.46 12.90 -4.18
CA LYS A 40 -17.57 14.37 -4.26
C LYS A 40 -17.07 14.95 -5.59
N GLY A 41 -17.33 14.26 -6.71
CA GLY A 41 -16.90 14.67 -8.05
C GLY A 41 -15.41 14.44 -8.35
N GLN A 42 -14.73 13.70 -7.48
CA GLN A 42 -13.34 13.27 -7.67
C GLN A 42 -13.32 11.78 -7.95
N GLN A 43 -12.53 11.39 -8.95
CA GLN A 43 -12.23 9.98 -9.16
C GLN A 43 -11.23 9.51 -8.11
N VAL A 44 -11.60 8.47 -7.38
CA VAL A 44 -10.76 7.81 -6.36
C VAL A 44 -10.49 6.39 -6.82
N ILE A 45 -9.22 6.00 -6.86
CA ILE A 45 -8.79 4.63 -7.14
C ILE A 45 -8.16 4.06 -5.88
N ALA A 46 -8.83 3.09 -5.27
CA ALA A 46 -8.29 2.34 -4.15
C ALA A 46 -7.59 1.09 -4.67
N ILE A 47 -6.36 0.82 -4.19
CA ILE A 47 -5.61 -0.39 -4.50
C ILE A 47 -5.41 -1.17 -3.20
N ALA A 48 -6.03 -2.35 -3.11
CA ALA A 48 -5.87 -3.25 -1.98
C ALA A 48 -4.73 -4.23 -2.22
N ASN A 49 -3.79 -4.30 -1.27
CA ASN A 49 -2.56 -5.06 -1.37
C ASN A 49 -2.41 -6.06 -0.22
N HIS A 50 -1.78 -7.19 -0.52
CA HIS A 50 -1.19 -8.07 0.47
C HIS A 50 0.01 -8.77 -0.21
N TRP A 51 1.20 -8.18 -0.06
CA TRP A 51 2.40 -8.59 -0.79
C TRP A 51 3.05 -9.86 -0.23
N LYS A 52 4.11 -10.33 -0.88
CA LYS A 52 4.83 -11.55 -0.48
C LYS A 52 5.31 -11.47 0.97
N SER A 53 4.87 -12.43 1.79
CA SER A 53 5.31 -12.54 3.19
C SER A 53 6.83 -12.66 3.31
N LYS A 54 7.38 -12.20 4.43
CA LYS A 54 8.80 -12.39 4.79
C LYS A 54 9.17 -13.84 5.18
N ARG A 55 8.21 -14.78 5.15
CA ARG A 55 8.48 -16.19 5.46
C ARG A 55 9.50 -16.75 4.46
N GLY A 56 10.57 -17.34 4.99
CA GLY A 56 11.69 -17.85 4.21
C GLY A 56 12.92 -16.93 4.19
N ASP A 57 12.78 -15.69 4.67
CA ASP A 57 13.93 -14.85 5.03
C ASP A 57 14.60 -15.41 6.30
N ASP A 58 15.91 -15.18 6.44
CA ASP A 58 16.60 -15.48 7.70
C ASP A 58 16.05 -14.59 8.83
N GLY A 59 16.06 -15.11 10.06
CA GLY A 59 15.72 -14.33 11.24
C GLY A 59 16.76 -13.25 11.52
N LEU A 60 16.34 -12.11 12.10
CA LEU A 60 17.25 -11.04 12.52
C LEU A 60 18.35 -11.56 13.46
N PHE A 61 17.98 -12.48 14.34
CA PHE A 61 18.90 -13.20 15.23
C PHE A 61 18.91 -14.67 14.84
N GLY A 62 20.04 -15.16 14.34
CA GLY A 62 20.16 -16.52 13.83
C GLY A 62 21.58 -16.89 13.41
N SER A 63 21.78 -18.16 13.06
CA SER A 63 23.08 -18.73 12.69
C SER A 63 23.61 -18.25 11.33
N HIS A 64 22.75 -17.75 10.44
CA HIS A 64 23.15 -17.19 9.15
C HIS A 64 23.26 -15.67 9.26
N GLN A 65 24.47 -15.15 9.07
CA GLN A 65 24.76 -13.71 9.04
C GLN A 65 25.74 -13.41 7.89
N PRO A 66 25.52 -12.32 7.11
CA PRO A 66 24.40 -11.39 7.22
C PRO A 66 23.06 -12.03 6.83
N VAL A 67 21.96 -11.51 7.38
CA VAL A 67 20.59 -11.96 7.10
C VAL A 67 20.33 -11.99 5.59
N ARG A 68 19.87 -13.12 5.06
CA ARG A 68 19.44 -13.25 3.67
C ARG A 68 17.93 -13.02 3.54
N LEU A 69 17.55 -12.02 2.76
CA LEU A 69 16.15 -11.66 2.48
C LEU A 69 15.69 -12.28 1.15
N THR A 70 15.44 -13.59 1.14
CA THR A 70 15.10 -14.34 -0.09
C THR A 70 13.78 -13.89 -0.72
N SER A 71 12.86 -13.35 0.08
CA SER A 71 11.55 -12.88 -0.36
C SER A 71 11.52 -11.42 -0.83
N GLU A 72 12.53 -10.60 -0.48
CA GLU A 72 12.56 -9.16 -0.83
C GLU A 72 12.53 -8.91 -2.35
N PRO A 73 13.29 -9.64 -3.20
CA PRO A 73 13.27 -9.40 -4.64
C PRO A 73 11.87 -9.53 -5.25
N GLN A 74 11.06 -10.51 -4.80
CA GLN A 74 9.69 -10.66 -5.28
C GLN A 74 8.82 -9.46 -4.89
N ARG A 75 8.98 -8.90 -3.69
CA ARG A 75 8.27 -7.67 -3.28
C ARG A 75 8.68 -6.47 -4.14
N VAL A 76 9.95 -6.38 -4.56
CA VAL A 76 10.41 -5.32 -5.47
C VAL A 76 9.72 -5.43 -6.83
N GLU A 77 9.59 -6.63 -7.39
CA GLU A 77 8.89 -6.83 -8.66
C GLU A 77 7.39 -6.53 -8.55
N ILE A 78 6.74 -6.94 -7.44
CA ILE A 78 5.35 -6.57 -7.16
C ILE A 78 5.21 -5.03 -7.10
N ALA A 79 6.15 -4.34 -6.45
CA ALA A 79 6.16 -2.88 -6.38
C ALA A 79 6.26 -2.22 -7.76
N HIS A 80 7.08 -2.76 -8.67
CA HIS A 80 7.17 -2.31 -10.05
C HIS A 80 5.83 -2.47 -10.79
N ARG A 81 5.21 -3.65 -10.74
CA ARG A 81 3.95 -3.92 -11.47
C ARG A 81 2.80 -3.04 -11.02
N ILE A 82 2.67 -2.82 -9.71
CA ILE A 82 1.63 -1.94 -9.17
C ILE A 82 2.00 -0.48 -9.44
N GLY A 83 3.28 -0.12 -9.33
CA GLY A 83 3.80 1.21 -9.64
C GLY A 83 3.53 1.62 -11.09
N GLU A 84 3.81 0.75 -12.05
CA GLU A 84 3.53 0.93 -13.48
C GLU A 84 2.04 1.22 -13.73
N PHE A 85 1.15 0.46 -13.09
CA PHE A 85 -0.29 0.73 -13.15
C PHE A 85 -0.63 2.12 -12.60
N THR A 86 -0.07 2.51 -11.45
CA THR A 86 -0.33 3.85 -10.89
C THR A 86 0.22 4.98 -11.77
N ALA A 87 1.37 4.78 -12.41
CA ALA A 87 1.93 5.73 -13.36
C ALA A 87 1.06 5.85 -14.63
N GLN A 88 0.52 4.75 -15.15
CA GLN A 88 -0.42 4.76 -16.28
C GLN A 88 -1.67 5.59 -15.95
N VAL A 89 -2.25 5.38 -14.76
CA VAL A 89 -3.39 6.17 -14.28
C VAL A 89 -3.02 7.65 -14.22
N GLN A 90 -1.91 7.99 -13.57
CA GLN A 90 -1.49 9.39 -13.38
C GLN A 90 -1.12 10.08 -14.70
N GLN A 91 -0.59 9.35 -15.68
CA GLN A 91 -0.27 9.89 -17.00
C GLN A 91 -1.54 10.32 -17.75
N GLN A 92 -2.62 9.53 -17.67
CA GLN A 92 -3.88 9.85 -18.33
C GLN A 92 -4.76 10.81 -17.52
N ASN A 93 -4.74 10.70 -16.20
CA ASN A 93 -5.47 11.55 -15.27
C ASN A 93 -4.57 11.97 -14.10
N PRO A 94 -3.82 13.08 -14.22
CA PRO A 94 -2.96 13.59 -13.15
C PRO A 94 -3.71 13.98 -11.86
N ASN A 95 -5.03 14.13 -11.94
CA ASN A 95 -5.89 14.46 -10.80
C ASN A 95 -6.59 13.23 -10.19
N ALA A 96 -6.36 12.02 -10.71
CA ALA A 96 -6.91 10.81 -10.10
C ALA A 96 -6.34 10.61 -8.69
N ALA A 97 -7.21 10.48 -7.69
CA ALA A 97 -6.82 10.24 -6.31
C ALA A 97 -6.50 8.76 -6.12
N ILE A 98 -5.22 8.40 -6.11
CA ILE A 98 -4.77 7.02 -5.88
C ILE A 98 -4.53 6.82 -4.38
N ILE A 99 -5.15 5.79 -3.80
CA ILE A 99 -5.01 5.39 -2.40
C ILE A 99 -4.64 3.90 -2.40
N SER A 100 -3.38 3.58 -2.15
CA SER A 100 -2.87 2.21 -2.07
C SER A 100 -2.77 1.80 -0.61
N VAL A 101 -3.41 0.70 -0.22
CA VAL A 101 -3.55 0.26 1.17
C VAL A 101 -3.27 -1.23 1.32
N GLY A 102 -2.88 -1.63 2.53
CA GLY A 102 -2.84 -3.03 2.95
C GLY A 102 -1.50 -3.44 3.55
N ASP A 103 -1.25 -4.75 3.56
CA ASP A 103 -0.02 -5.36 4.08
C ASP A 103 1.02 -5.46 2.96
N TYR A 104 2.10 -4.69 3.07
CA TYR A 104 3.20 -4.69 2.11
C TYR A 104 4.32 -5.65 2.52
N ASN A 105 4.21 -6.27 3.70
CA ASN A 105 5.17 -7.20 4.28
C ASN A 105 6.60 -6.65 4.34
N ASP A 106 6.76 -5.33 4.43
CA ASP A 106 8.08 -4.74 4.58
C ASP A 106 8.05 -3.33 5.16
N PHE A 107 9.19 -2.90 5.68
CA PHE A 107 9.33 -1.62 6.35
C PHE A 107 9.26 -0.44 5.37
N GLN A 108 8.83 0.72 5.86
CA GLN A 108 8.75 1.99 5.14
C GLN A 108 10.08 2.51 4.58
N TRP A 109 11.22 1.98 5.04
CA TRP A 109 12.56 2.30 4.53
C TRP A 109 13.15 1.21 3.62
N SER A 110 12.48 0.07 3.49
CA SER A 110 12.93 -1.09 2.70
C SER A 110 12.96 -0.77 1.21
N LYS A 111 13.68 -1.61 0.45
CA LYS A 111 13.79 -1.46 -1.01
C LYS A 111 12.42 -1.55 -1.71
N PRO A 112 11.53 -2.52 -1.42
CA PRO A 112 10.21 -2.59 -2.07
C PRO A 112 9.37 -1.33 -1.90
N LEU A 113 9.29 -0.76 -0.69
CA LEU A 113 8.50 0.44 -0.44
C LEU A 113 9.12 1.68 -1.10
N LYS A 114 10.45 1.82 -1.08
CA LYS A 114 11.14 2.89 -1.83
C LYS A 114 10.92 2.79 -3.33
N THR A 115 10.95 1.57 -3.88
CA THR A 115 10.61 1.32 -5.29
C THR A 115 9.18 1.79 -5.58
N PHE A 116 8.21 1.42 -4.75
CA PHE A 116 6.82 1.80 -4.99
C PHE A 116 6.58 3.32 -4.87
N GLU A 117 7.21 3.98 -3.90
CA GLU A 117 7.17 5.43 -3.74
C GLU A 117 7.74 6.18 -4.96
N SER A 118 8.71 5.59 -5.66
CA SER A 118 9.34 6.22 -6.84
C SER A 118 8.36 6.46 -7.99
N TYR A 119 7.19 5.78 -7.99
CA TYR A 119 6.09 5.98 -8.93
C TYR A 119 5.13 7.13 -8.55
N GLY A 120 5.59 8.10 -7.74
CA GLY A 120 4.80 9.31 -7.44
C GLY A 120 3.76 9.12 -6.32
N LEU A 121 4.01 8.17 -5.42
CA LEU A 121 3.19 7.92 -4.24
C LEU A 121 3.95 8.29 -2.97
N THR A 122 3.25 8.89 -2.00
CA THR A 122 3.79 9.18 -0.67
C THR A 122 3.31 8.14 0.33
N ASN A 123 4.23 7.46 1.02
CA ASN A 123 3.87 6.64 2.18
C ASN A 123 3.57 7.48 3.42
N LYS A 124 2.33 7.41 3.90
CA LYS A 124 1.84 8.20 5.02
C LYS A 124 2.31 7.70 6.39
N VAL A 125 2.81 6.47 6.49
CA VAL A 125 3.37 5.93 7.74
C VAL A 125 4.59 6.74 8.19
N LYS A 126 5.30 7.39 7.26
CA LYS A 126 6.45 8.25 7.57
C LYS A 126 6.07 9.50 8.38
N ASP A 127 4.79 9.83 8.49
CA ASP A 127 4.30 10.97 9.27
C ASP A 127 3.96 10.61 10.73
N VAL A 128 3.78 9.33 11.02
CA VAL A 128 3.51 8.83 12.39
C VAL A 128 4.79 8.96 13.23
N PRO A 129 4.77 9.21 14.55
CA PRO A 129 6.00 9.18 15.37
C PRO A 129 6.71 7.82 15.29
N LYS A 130 8.05 7.79 15.24
CA LYS A 130 8.83 6.55 15.03
C LYS A 130 8.46 5.42 16.00
N ASN A 131 8.24 5.75 17.27
CA ASN A 131 7.87 4.80 18.33
C ASN A 131 6.43 4.28 18.25
N LYS A 132 5.62 4.77 17.29
CA LYS A 132 4.25 4.32 17.02
C LYS A 132 4.11 3.69 15.63
N ARG A 133 5.21 3.54 14.88
CA ARG A 133 5.19 3.00 13.51
C ARG A 133 5.25 1.47 13.53
N TYR A 134 4.20 0.81 13.96
CA TYR A 134 4.10 -0.64 13.82
C TYR A 134 2.66 -1.06 13.67
N SER A 135 2.48 -2.21 13.05
CA SER A 135 1.20 -2.89 12.98
C SER A 135 1.28 -4.34 13.42
N TYR A 136 2.47 -4.88 13.67
CA TYR A 136 2.66 -6.30 13.93
C TYR A 136 3.83 -6.52 14.91
N VAL A 137 3.73 -7.52 15.77
CA VAL A 137 4.80 -7.92 16.70
C VAL A 137 5.21 -9.37 16.42
N TYR A 138 6.49 -9.58 16.12
CA TYR A 138 7.04 -10.90 15.86
C TYR A 138 8.31 -11.14 16.65
N GLN A 139 8.32 -12.20 17.46
CA GLN A 139 9.47 -12.58 18.30
C GLN A 139 10.01 -11.38 19.11
N GLY A 140 9.11 -10.59 19.69
CA GLY A 140 9.46 -9.40 20.48
C GLY A 140 9.87 -8.17 19.68
N ASN A 141 9.83 -8.21 18.34
CA ASN A 141 10.16 -7.07 17.48
C ASN A 141 8.90 -6.49 16.84
N THR A 142 8.65 -5.20 17.05
CA THR A 142 7.60 -4.43 16.38
C THR A 142 7.97 -4.18 14.92
N GLN A 143 7.05 -4.41 13.99
CA GLN A 143 7.24 -4.28 12.56
C GLN A 143 6.16 -3.40 11.93
N THR A 144 6.59 -2.54 10.99
CA THR A 144 5.68 -1.80 10.12
C THR A 144 5.40 -2.64 8.87
N LEU A 145 4.32 -3.42 8.85
CA LEU A 145 3.97 -4.24 7.68
C LEU A 145 2.83 -3.63 6.86
N ASP A 146 1.89 -2.98 7.53
CA ASP A 146 0.75 -2.32 6.90
C ASP A 146 1.09 -0.86 6.57
N HIS A 147 0.69 -0.41 5.38
CA HIS A 147 0.93 0.95 4.93
C HIS A 147 -0.27 1.53 4.20
N ILE A 148 -0.32 2.86 4.15
CA ILE A 148 -1.20 3.62 3.26
C ILE A 148 -0.32 4.58 2.47
N LEU A 149 -0.30 4.41 1.15
CA LEU A 149 0.37 5.29 0.21
C LEU A 149 -0.68 6.06 -0.60
N VAL A 150 -0.44 7.34 -0.83
CA VAL A 150 -1.37 8.21 -1.58
C VAL A 150 -0.65 8.93 -2.71
N SER A 151 -1.36 9.30 -3.78
CA SER A 151 -0.83 10.20 -4.81
C SER A 151 -0.29 11.50 -4.19
N GLU A 152 0.84 12.00 -4.70
CA GLU A 152 1.58 13.11 -4.06
C GLU A 152 0.71 14.35 -3.79
N HIS A 153 -0.26 14.66 -4.66
CA HIS A 153 -1.15 15.82 -4.48
C HIS A 153 -2.08 15.69 -3.25
N LEU A 154 -2.34 14.46 -2.76
CA LEU A 154 -3.11 14.20 -1.53
C LEU A 154 -2.27 14.28 -0.26
N LYS A 155 -0.93 14.25 -0.36
CA LYS A 155 -0.02 14.14 0.79
C LYS A 155 -0.36 15.08 1.94
N ARG A 156 -0.59 16.37 1.66
CA ARG A 156 -0.90 17.39 2.68
C ARG A 156 -2.34 17.36 3.18
N GLN A 157 -3.21 16.59 2.51
CA GLN A 157 -4.63 16.43 2.84
C GLN A 157 -4.90 15.12 3.58
N THR A 158 -3.90 14.25 3.67
CA THR A 158 -4.01 12.95 4.34
C THR A 158 -3.33 12.97 5.69
N LYS A 159 -4.08 12.60 6.73
CA LYS A 159 -3.57 12.24 8.06
C LYS A 159 -3.65 10.73 8.23
N LEU A 160 -2.69 10.16 8.97
CA LEU A 160 -2.62 8.74 9.27
C LEU A 160 -2.47 8.53 10.78
N ASP A 161 -3.14 7.52 11.30
CA ASP A 161 -2.92 6.99 12.63
C ASP A 161 -2.81 5.46 12.59
N MET A 162 -2.01 4.89 13.49
CA MET A 162 -1.88 3.45 13.68
C MET A 162 -2.51 3.11 15.02
N ILE A 163 -3.59 2.32 14.98
CA ILE A 163 -4.46 2.10 16.13
C ILE A 163 -4.03 0.82 16.84
N HIS A 164 -3.27 0.96 17.93
CA HIS A 164 -2.75 -0.17 18.70
C HIS A 164 -3.81 -0.81 19.59
N VAL A 165 -4.60 -1.71 19.00
CA VAL A 165 -5.70 -2.44 19.66
C VAL A 165 -5.57 -3.95 19.53
N ASN A 166 -4.57 -4.43 18.77
CA ASN A 166 -4.39 -5.84 18.42
C ASN A 166 -2.97 -6.33 18.70
N SER A 167 -1.95 -5.71 18.10
CA SER A 167 -0.61 -6.31 18.00
C SER A 167 0.12 -6.46 19.34
N ASP A 168 -0.22 -5.61 20.31
CA ASP A 168 0.30 -5.64 21.68
C ASP A 168 -0.41 -6.66 22.58
N PHE A 169 -1.51 -7.24 22.12
CA PHE A 169 -2.35 -8.16 22.90
C PHE A 169 -2.17 -9.61 22.42
N THR A 170 -2.61 -10.56 23.24
CA THR A 170 -2.62 -11.99 22.89
C THR A 170 -4.01 -12.43 22.44
N ASP A 171 -4.11 -13.60 21.81
CA ASP A 171 -5.41 -14.21 21.49
C ASP A 171 -6.27 -14.41 22.76
N MET A 172 -5.65 -14.81 23.87
CA MET A 172 -6.34 -14.96 25.17
C MET A 172 -6.85 -13.63 25.74
N ALA A 173 -6.19 -12.52 25.42
CA ALA A 173 -6.63 -11.17 25.80
C ALA A 173 -7.72 -10.60 24.86
N GLY A 174 -8.17 -11.37 23.87
CA GLY A 174 -9.30 -11.01 23.01
C GLY A 174 -8.96 -10.13 21.81
N ARG A 175 -7.69 -10.12 21.35
CA ARG A 175 -7.34 -9.42 20.10
C ARG A 175 -8.15 -9.97 18.92
N ALA A 176 -8.56 -9.10 18.01
CA ALA A 176 -9.33 -9.50 16.83
C ALA A 176 -8.44 -9.93 15.65
N SER A 177 -7.17 -9.53 15.68
CA SER A 177 -6.16 -9.77 14.65
C SER A 177 -4.79 -9.77 15.30
N ASP A 178 -3.78 -10.36 14.66
CA ASP A 178 -2.37 -10.18 15.02
C ASP A 178 -1.79 -8.87 14.48
N HIS A 179 -2.51 -8.21 13.55
CA HIS A 179 -2.18 -6.90 13.02
C HIS A 179 -3.09 -5.78 13.60
N ASP A 180 -2.50 -4.61 13.87
CA ASP A 180 -3.23 -3.37 14.15
C ASP A 180 -3.81 -2.75 12.88
N PRO A 181 -5.05 -2.23 12.93
CA PRO A 181 -5.60 -1.45 11.84
C PRO A 181 -4.91 -0.10 11.70
N ILE A 182 -4.80 0.36 10.45
CA ILE A 182 -4.33 1.71 10.12
C ILE A 182 -5.51 2.54 9.63
N LEU A 183 -5.62 3.76 10.16
CA LEU A 183 -6.66 4.71 9.81
C LEU A 183 -6.09 5.89 9.03
N ALA A 184 -6.62 6.15 7.84
CA ALA A 184 -6.35 7.38 7.09
C ALA A 184 -7.59 8.27 7.04
N GLN A 185 -7.39 9.56 7.25
CA GLN A 185 -8.39 10.61 6.97
C GLN A 185 -7.88 11.47 5.83
N ILE A 186 -8.66 11.62 4.77
CA ILE A 186 -8.30 12.37 3.55
C ILE A 186 -9.33 13.47 3.29
N ASP A 187 -8.87 14.72 3.22
CA ASP A 187 -9.71 15.87 2.89
C ASP A 187 -9.72 16.15 1.38
N PHE A 188 -10.84 15.92 0.70
CA PHE A 188 -11.00 16.18 -0.74
C PHE A 188 -11.40 17.64 -1.08
N THR A 189 -11.63 18.51 -0.09
CA THR A 189 -12.23 19.84 -0.30
C THR A 189 -11.35 20.77 -1.16
N LYS A 190 -10.02 20.72 -1.01
CA LYS A 190 -9.12 21.59 -1.81
C LYS A 190 -9.10 21.23 -3.29
N GLN A 191 -9.33 19.97 -3.63
CA GLN A 191 -9.36 19.51 -5.02
C GLN A 191 -10.60 20.01 -5.75
N ILE A 192 -11.75 19.98 -5.07
CA ILE A 192 -13.03 20.52 -5.56
C ILE A 192 -12.87 21.99 -5.95
N ASN A 193 -12.21 22.79 -5.11
CA ASN A 193 -12.02 24.22 -5.36
C ASN A 193 -11.07 24.49 -6.54
N LYS A 194 -10.09 23.62 -6.81
CA LYS A 194 -9.18 23.75 -7.96
C LYS A 194 -9.92 23.47 -9.28
N GLN A 195 -10.77 22.45 -9.32
CA GLN A 195 -11.57 22.13 -10.50
C GLN A 195 -12.59 23.22 -10.84
N LYS A 196 -13.20 23.85 -9.83
CA LYS A 196 -14.12 24.99 -10.04
C LYS A 196 -13.45 26.23 -10.63
N LYS A 197 -12.14 26.43 -10.41
CA LYS A 197 -11.38 27.55 -10.98
C LYS A 197 -10.88 27.31 -12.41
N GLN A 198 -10.96 26.07 -12.90
CA GLN A 198 -10.50 25.66 -14.22
C GLN A 198 -11.65 25.47 -15.23
N LYS A 199 -12.90 25.62 -14.78
CA LYS A 199 -14.11 25.75 -15.61
C LYS A 199 -14.49 27.22 -15.67
#